data_AF-A0A6F8Y5M0-F1
#
_entry.id   AF-A0A6F8Y5M0-F1
#
_cell.length_a   1.000
_cell.length_b   1.000
_cell.length_c   1.000
_cell.angle_alpha   90.00
_cell.angle_beta   90.00
_cell.angle_gamma   90.00
#
_symmetry.space_group_name_H-M   'P 1'
#
loop_
_entity.id
_entity.type
_entity.pdbx_description
1 polymer ?
#
loop_
_entity_poly.entity_id
_entity_poly.type
_entity_poly.pdbx_seq_one_letter_code
_entity_poly.pdbx_strand_id
1 'polypeptide(L)' 'MVTNALLQSTTLSRESIRSIVETSQFDGLSGPIRITPDNHSGLMPQALTVLVARNGRWRLATS' A
#
# COMPACT_ATOMS: atom_id res chain seq x y z
N MET A 1 6.82 -4.39 0.77
CA MET A 1 6.80 -3.38 1.86
C MET A 1 7.61 -3.85 3.07
N VAL A 2 7.14 -4.81 3.88
CA VAL A 2 7.87 -5.27 5.09
C VAL A 2 9.26 -5.83 4.75
N THR A 3 9.38 -6.62 3.67
CA THR A 3 10.67 -7.09 3.18
C THR A 3 11.63 -5.94 2.85
N ASN A 4 11.14 -4.87 2.22
CA ASN A 4 11.96 -3.69 1.94
C ASN A 4 12.38 -2.99 3.24
N ALA A 5 11.48 -2.89 4.24
CA ALA A 5 11.81 -2.31 5.53
C ALA A 5 12.89 -3.12 6.26
N LEU A 6 12.85 -4.46 6.17
CA LEU A 6 13.90 -5.32 6.73
C LEU A 6 15.26 -5.10 6.05
N LEU A 7 15.27 -4.91 4.73
CA LEU A 7 16.51 -4.64 3.98
C LEU A 7 17.10 -3.25 4.27
N GLN A 8 16.27 -2.30 4.69
CA GLN A 8 16.69 -0.93 5.00
C GLN A 8 17.04 -0.74 6.48
N SER A 9 16.62 -1.67 7.34
CA SER A 9 16.83 -1.55 8.78
C SER A 9 18.22 -1.99 9.19
N THR A 10 18.90 -1.17 9.99
CA THR A 10 20.19 -1.52 10.60
C THR A 10 20.03 -2.46 11.80
N THR A 11 18.82 -2.53 12.37
CA THR A 11 18.47 -3.44 13.48
C THR A 11 17.16 -4.14 13.20
N LEU A 12 16.97 -5.37 13.68
CA LEU A 12 15.69 -6.08 13.55
C LEU A 12 14.72 -5.75 14.70
N SER A 13 14.85 -4.57 15.30
CA SER A 13 13.92 -4.10 16.34
C SER A 13 12.58 -3.71 15.74
N ARG A 14 11.50 -3.96 16.49
CA ARG A 14 10.14 -3.58 16.10
C ARG A 14 10.03 -2.09 15.81
N GLU A 15 10.66 -1.27 16.64
CA GLU A 15 10.63 0.18 16.55
C GLU A 15 11.32 0.69 15.29
N SER A 16 12.47 0.10 14.92
CA SER A 16 13.20 0.45 13.69
C SER A 16 12.39 0.08 12.45
N ILE A 17 11.83 -1.14 12.41
CA ILE A 17 11.01 -1.60 11.28
C ILE A 17 9.77 -0.72 11.15
N ARG A 18 9.08 -0.41 12.25
CA ARG A 18 7.91 0.48 12.27
C ARG A 18 8.25 1.85 11.70
N SER A 19 9.34 2.47 12.17
CA SER A 19 9.74 3.81 11.71
C SER A 19 10.01 3.86 10.20
N ILE A 20 10.59 2.81 9.64
CA ILE A 20 10.82 2.71 8.19
C ILE A 20 9.49 2.54 7.46
N VAL A 21 8.62 1.65 7.94
CA VAL A 21 7.30 1.44 7.32
C VAL A 21 6.47 2.74 7.32
N GLU A 22 6.43 3.46 8.43
CA GLU A 22 5.69 4.72 8.62
C GLU A 22 6.24 5.92 7.84
N THR A 23 7.40 5.78 7.20
CA THR A 23 7.98 6.81 6.31
C THR A 23 8.12 6.33 4.87
N SER A 24 7.82 5.06 4.61
CA SER A 24 7.98 4.45 3.30
C SER A 24 6.82 4.76 2.37
N GLN A 25 7.16 5.04 1.10
CA GLN A 25 6.21 5.14 0.01
C GLN A 25 6.28 3.85 -0.82
N PHE A 26 5.14 3.24 -1.08
CA PHE A 26 5.08 1.99 -1.84
C PHE A 26 4.00 2.08 -2.92
N ASP A 27 4.41 1.96 -4.18
CA ASP A 27 3.49 1.88 -5.30
C ASP A 27 3.24 0.41 -5.61
N GLY A 28 2.20 -0.14 -4.98
CA GLY A 28 1.86 -1.56 -5.05
C GLY A 28 0.93 -1.90 -6.21
N LEU A 29 0.61 -3.19 -6.34
CA LEU A 29 -0.37 -3.68 -7.31
C LEU A 29 -1.74 -3.00 -7.18
N SER A 30 -2.12 -2.65 -5.95
CA SER A 30 -3.39 -1.97 -5.64
C SER A 30 -3.31 -0.44 -5.79
N GLY A 31 -2.22 0.11 -6.35
CA GLY A 31 -1.97 1.54 -6.44
C GLY A 31 -1.06 2.07 -5.32
N PRO A 32 -0.93 3.40 -5.22
CA PRO A 32 -0.03 4.04 -4.26
C PRO A 32 -0.52 3.86 -2.83
N ILE A 33 0.40 3.44 -1.96
CA ILE A 33 0.22 3.28 -0.52
C ILE A 33 1.21 4.22 0.19
N ARG A 34 0.71 4.99 1.16
CA ARG A 34 1.46 5.98 1.96
C ARG A 34 1.10 5.82 3.43
N ILE A 35 1.86 4.99 4.14
CA ILE A 35 1.64 4.75 5.58
C ILE A 35 2.31 5.89 6.35
N THR A 36 1.63 6.39 7.37
CA THR A 36 2.13 7.37 8.33
C THR A 36 1.84 6.89 9.75
N PRO A 37 2.43 7.48 10.81
CA PRO A 37 2.11 7.10 12.20
C PRO A 37 0.62 7.28 12.57
N ASP A 38 -0.08 8.17 11.89
CA ASP A 38 -1.51 8.48 12.09
C ASP A 38 -2.43 7.74 11.11
N ASN A 39 -1.92 7.25 9.97
CA ASN A 39 -2.69 6.53 8.97
C ASN A 39 -1.98 5.23 8.53
N HIS A 40 -2.40 4.12 9.16
CA HIS A 40 -1.84 2.80 8.87
C HIS A 40 -2.48 2.09 7.68
N SER A 41 -3.60 2.59 7.17
CA SER A 41 -4.16 2.09 5.90
C SER A 41 -3.29 2.57 4.74
N GLY A 42 -2.97 3.86 4.74
CA GLY A 42 -2.20 4.51 3.69
C GLY A 42 -2.82 4.42 2.28
N LEU A 43 -4.06 3.95 2.16
CA LEU A 43 -4.78 3.87 0.90
C LEU A 43 -5.06 5.29 0.39
N MET A 44 -4.58 5.55 -0.81
CA MET A 44 -4.82 6.82 -1.50
C MET A 44 -6.05 6.69 -2.42
N PRO A 45 -6.71 7.80 -2.81
CA PRO A 45 -7.85 7.74 -3.73
C PRO A 45 -7.57 6.99 -5.04
N GLN A 46 -6.32 7.05 -5.52
CA GLN A 46 -5.87 6.37 -6.73
C GLN A 46 -5.81 4.83 -6.57
N ALA A 47 -5.84 4.32 -5.33
CA ALA A 47 -5.95 2.89 -5.06
C ALA A 47 -7.37 2.35 -5.26
N LEU A 48 -8.37 3.24 -5.44
CA LEU A 48 -9.75 2.84 -5.68
C LEU A 48 -9.95 2.46 -7.16
N THR A 49 -10.41 1.23 -7.39
CA THR A 49 -10.87 0.76 -8.70
C THR A 49 -12.32 0.30 -8.62
N VAL A 50 -13.16 0.79 -9.53
CA VAL A 50 -14.56 0.35 -9.63
C VAL A 50 -14.70 -0.70 -10.72
N LEU A 51 -15.33 -1.83 -10.38
CA LEU A 51 -15.58 -2.94 -11.30
C LEU A 51 -17.08 -3.13 -11.52
N VAL A 52 -17.45 -3.51 -12.74
CA VAL A 52 -18.80 -3.95 -13.10
C VAL A 52 -18.79 -5.41 -13.55
N ALA A 53 -19.82 -6.16 -13.16
CA ALA A 53 -20.04 -7.51 -13.67
C ALA A 53 -20.90 -7.44 -14.95
N ARG A 54 -20.31 -7.82 -16.09
CA ARG A 54 -21.02 -7.85 -17.39
C ARG A 54 -20.69 -9.16 -18.12
N ASN A 55 -21.72 -9.88 -18.55
CA ASN A 55 -21.59 -11.17 -19.24
C ASN A 55 -20.71 -12.17 -18.47
N GLY A 56 -20.89 -12.27 -17.15
CA GLY A 56 -20.14 -13.19 -16.29
C GLY A 56 -18.66 -12.84 -16.08
N ARG A 57 -18.22 -11.62 -16.42
CA ARG A 57 -16.83 -11.16 -16.24
C ARG A 57 -16.77 -9.82 -15.51
N TRP A 58 -15.75 -9.65 -14.68
CA TRP A 58 -15.38 -8.35 -14.11
C TRP A 58 -14.75 -7.47 -15.17
N ARG A 59 -15.16 -6.20 -15.23
CA ARG A 59 -14.59 -5.18 -16.11
C ARG A 59 -14.38 -3.89 -15.33
N LEU A 60 -13.36 -3.11 -15.69
CA LEU A 60 -13.23 -1.74 -15.21
C LEU A 60 -14.50 -0.96 -15.57
N ALA A 61 -15.05 -0.24 -14.61
CA ALA A 61 -16.08 0.76 -14.88
C ALA A 61 -15.42 1.89 -15.69
N THR A 62 -15.73 1.99 -16.97
CA THR A 62 -15.35 3.15 -17.78
C THR A 62 -16.35 4.26 -17.51
N SER A 63 -15.87 5.46 -17.22
CA SER A 63 -16.67 6.68 -17.18
C SER A 63 -17.36 6.94 -18.51
#